data_AF-A0A432QND2-F1
#
_entry.id   AF-A0A432QND2-F1
#
_cell.length_a   1.000
_cell.length_b   1.000
_cell.length_c   1.000
_cell.angle_alpha   90.00
_cell.angle_beta   90.00
_cell.angle_gamma   90.00
#
_symmetry.space_group_name_H-M   'P 1'
#
loop_
_entity.id
_entity.type
_entity.pdbx_description
1 polymer ?
#
loop_
_entity_poly.entity_id
_entity_poly.type
_entity_poly.pdbx_seq_one_letter_code
_entity_poly.pdbx_strand_id
1 'polypeptide(L)'
;MKKILVFVLLFAGIAGAALYVNHSLRLSNTTYYADYLPAETLATISLIDLNGLTDNFPSSPVGQLLEKKTMHSFLNQLGADPGQINSYDEVYDNVAGVMTNPAFRQVFGDDAVVALLAPDLFQLRDDPEAEILRSLLIFGTSAISGPVDSFSRLVGSKEISTVTVDGLDISRIQLDDEEMYGYAENGTLVLAWSTANIVTAVAQKKAGRSLRESASFVTAERFWSGFSSSRQYVQSYVNIARLQRLLAASKEHNAGETADFLQGFKGMESVLMQQGNELRMHSRVEYDFASLNEIFKRQYQSLAEKNLALSLLTRQALAYYWSCTLDREFIRESLSLKNEGQYRQLDAAVLKELGISLDKIIAAVGPQYGLVMNDIVNAGMFPLPKVIFFLQIRDHKIAQQLMDRVRKKIAERGFAAEQSLQVGKNVIYYWSILPNEATQPALVLTDNMLYIANGKSSLESLAAGNVSQDKLPADMADTLGPALVKNVEDGNYSTFIMRPARLADEGGDAVHWLIGMLAAEKGMSVGSLEAELLKAIRSIDVIAATSNFQKEHADSVLVITLKASTEQKKK
;
A
#
# COMPACT_ATOMS: atom_id res chain seq x y z
N MET A 1 -8.27 -0.14 19.80
CA MET A 1 -8.24 0.27 18.37
C MET A 1 -6.89 0.79 17.86
N LYS A 2 -6.16 1.69 18.56
CA LYS A 2 -4.77 2.07 18.17
C LYS A 2 -3.82 0.87 18.01
N LYS A 3 -4.08 -0.25 18.68
CA LYS A 3 -3.26 -1.48 18.65
C LYS A 3 -3.63 -2.49 17.55
N ILE A 4 -4.88 -2.48 17.05
CA ILE A 4 -5.22 -3.18 15.79
C ILE A 4 -4.50 -2.49 14.62
N LEU A 5 -4.35 -1.16 14.69
CA LEU A 5 -3.48 -0.39 13.81
C LEU A 5 -2.01 -0.80 13.94
N VAL A 6 -1.53 -1.14 15.14
CA VAL A 6 -0.17 -1.68 15.39
C VAL A 6 0.00 -3.07 14.78
N PHE A 7 -1.03 -3.92 14.78
CA PHE A 7 -1.00 -5.21 14.07
C PHE A 7 -1.04 -5.05 12.55
N VAL A 8 -1.86 -4.13 12.02
CA VAL A 8 -1.83 -3.75 10.60
C VAL A 8 -0.49 -3.14 10.22
N LEU A 9 0.15 -2.38 11.12
CA LEU A 9 1.50 -1.82 10.96
C LEU A 9 2.61 -2.87 11.11
N LEU A 10 2.44 -3.90 11.94
CA LEU A 10 3.34 -5.05 12.05
C LEU A 10 3.23 -5.93 10.80
N PHE A 11 2.00 -6.14 10.29
CA PHE A 11 1.75 -6.80 9.02
C PHE A 11 2.28 -5.99 7.82
N ALA A 12 2.15 -4.66 7.85
CA ALA A 12 2.74 -3.77 6.86
C ALA A 12 4.27 -3.67 6.99
N GLY A 13 4.82 -3.81 8.20
CA GLY A 13 6.27 -3.83 8.48
C GLY A 13 6.92 -5.14 8.04
N ILE A 14 6.24 -6.28 8.22
CA ILE A 14 6.65 -7.59 7.70
C ILE A 14 6.56 -7.61 6.17
N ALA A 15 5.50 -7.04 5.59
CA ALA A 15 5.41 -6.82 4.14
C ALA A 15 6.55 -5.89 3.67
N GLY A 16 6.84 -4.81 4.40
CA GLY A 16 7.93 -3.86 4.13
C GLY A 16 9.33 -4.47 4.18
N ALA A 17 9.57 -5.42 5.09
CA ALA A 17 10.82 -6.18 5.15
C ALA A 17 10.97 -7.15 3.98
N ALA A 18 9.85 -7.74 3.55
CA ALA A 18 9.82 -8.56 2.34
C ALA A 18 9.91 -7.74 1.05
N LEU A 19 9.67 -6.42 1.10
CA LEU A 19 9.66 -5.50 -0.05
C LEU A 19 11.04 -5.22 -0.68
N TYR A 20 12.15 -5.77 -0.18
CA TYR A 20 13.50 -5.37 -0.64
C TYR A 20 14.47 -6.53 -0.97
N VAL A 21 14.02 -7.77 -0.95
CA VAL A 21 14.96 -8.91 -0.97
C VAL A 21 15.33 -9.34 -2.40
N ASN A 22 16.65 -9.40 -2.66
CA ASN A 22 17.25 -9.83 -3.92
C ASN A 22 18.28 -10.95 -3.69
N HIS A 23 18.19 -12.01 -4.52
CA HIS A 23 19.15 -13.11 -4.75
C HIS A 23 19.34 -14.22 -3.70
N SER A 24 18.71 -15.38 -3.96
CA SER A 24 19.17 -16.77 -3.72
C SER A 24 18.02 -17.74 -4.09
N LEU A 25 18.23 -18.73 -4.96
CA LEU A 25 17.12 -19.54 -5.49
C LEU A 25 16.72 -20.67 -4.53
N ARG A 26 15.52 -20.59 -3.94
CA ARG A 26 14.74 -21.75 -3.46
C ARG A 26 13.25 -21.55 -3.77
N LEU A 27 12.60 -22.64 -4.19
CA LEU A 27 11.17 -22.69 -4.50
C LEU A 27 10.51 -23.57 -3.44
N SER A 28 9.80 -22.99 -2.47
CA SER A 28 8.88 -23.73 -1.61
C SER A 28 7.50 -23.08 -1.63
N ASN A 29 6.54 -23.74 -2.29
CA ASN A 29 5.12 -23.43 -2.14
C ASN A 29 4.53 -24.49 -1.22
N THR A 30 4.66 -24.34 0.09
CA THR A 30 4.12 -25.30 1.03
C THR A 30 3.03 -24.68 1.88
N THR A 31 1.78 -25.05 1.62
CA THR A 31 0.58 -24.67 2.38
C THR A 31 0.24 -25.71 3.46
N TYR A 32 1.23 -26.43 4.00
CA TYR A 32 1.02 -27.53 4.97
C TYR A 32 0.23 -27.11 6.21
N TYR A 33 0.38 -25.85 6.63
CA TYR A 33 -0.33 -25.26 7.76
C TYR A 33 -1.86 -25.32 7.57
N ALA A 34 -2.34 -25.30 6.31
CA ALA A 34 -3.76 -25.36 6.00
C ALA A 34 -4.41 -26.68 6.43
N ASP A 35 -3.63 -27.75 6.60
CA ASP A 35 -4.11 -29.05 7.10
C ASP A 35 -4.41 -29.02 8.61
N TYR A 36 -3.74 -28.14 9.35
CA TYR A 36 -3.90 -27.98 10.79
C TYR A 36 -4.96 -26.96 11.16
N LEU A 37 -5.21 -26.00 10.29
CA LEU A 37 -6.09 -24.88 10.59
C LEU A 37 -7.56 -25.25 10.37
N PRO A 38 -8.50 -24.74 11.19
CA PRO A 38 -9.92 -24.88 10.92
C PRO A 38 -10.33 -24.09 9.67
N ALA A 39 -11.38 -24.53 8.98
CA ALA A 39 -11.98 -23.82 7.85
C ALA A 39 -12.44 -22.37 8.18
N GLU A 40 -12.59 -22.08 9.47
CA GLU A 40 -13.02 -20.79 10.02
C GLU A 40 -11.87 -19.81 10.30
N THR A 41 -10.64 -20.16 9.93
CA THR A 41 -9.47 -19.29 10.10
C THR A 41 -9.69 -17.94 9.43
N LEU A 42 -9.40 -16.87 10.15
CA LEU A 42 -9.63 -15.50 9.69
C LEU A 42 -8.55 -15.02 8.74
N ALA A 43 -7.28 -15.30 9.05
CA ALA A 43 -6.18 -14.87 8.20
C ALA A 43 -4.95 -15.76 8.38
N THR A 44 -4.12 -15.82 7.32
CA THR A 44 -2.79 -16.42 7.38
C THR A 44 -1.79 -15.55 6.63
N ILE A 45 -0.60 -15.39 7.17
CA ILE A 45 0.56 -14.86 6.43
C ILE A 45 1.67 -15.88 6.51
N SER A 46 2.10 -16.35 5.34
CA SER A 46 3.21 -17.26 5.16
C SER A 46 4.42 -16.48 4.64
N LEU A 47 5.50 -16.47 5.42
CA LEU A 47 6.81 -16.04 4.99
C LEU A 47 7.52 -17.22 4.38
N ILE A 48 7.94 -17.06 3.13
CA ILE A 48 8.59 -18.07 2.30
C ILE A 48 10.01 -17.58 2.04
N ASP A 49 10.97 -18.50 2.06
CA ASP A 49 12.38 -18.20 1.84
C ASP A 49 12.92 -17.19 2.86
N LEU A 50 12.71 -17.51 4.14
CA LEU A 50 13.21 -16.73 5.27
C LEU A 50 14.73 -16.53 5.17
N ASN A 51 15.49 -17.52 4.68
CA ASN A 51 16.93 -17.37 4.50
C ASN A 51 17.24 -16.26 3.48
N GLY A 52 16.57 -16.27 2.33
CA GLY A 52 16.66 -15.22 1.34
C GLY A 52 16.34 -13.84 1.90
N LEU A 53 15.22 -13.75 2.64
CA LEU A 53 14.76 -12.51 3.26
C LEU A 53 15.82 -11.94 4.22
N THR A 54 16.34 -12.78 5.09
CA THR A 54 17.23 -12.39 6.19
C THR A 54 18.66 -12.12 5.74
N ASP A 55 19.17 -12.82 4.73
CA ASP A 55 20.55 -12.63 4.24
C ASP A 55 20.72 -11.33 3.46
N ASN A 56 19.70 -10.91 2.72
CA ASN A 56 19.82 -9.80 1.77
C ASN A 56 19.24 -8.49 2.30
N PHE A 57 18.17 -8.54 3.11
CA PHE A 57 17.49 -7.33 3.58
C PHE A 57 18.38 -6.36 4.38
N PRO A 58 19.24 -6.79 5.33
CA PRO A 58 20.08 -5.86 6.08
C PRO A 58 21.09 -5.12 5.20
N SER A 59 21.64 -5.79 4.19
CA SER A 59 22.66 -5.23 3.27
C SER A 59 22.12 -4.18 2.29
N SER A 60 20.82 -3.94 2.35
CA SER A 60 20.04 -3.32 1.31
C SER A 60 19.82 -1.83 1.64
N PRO A 61 19.72 -0.90 0.67
CA PRO A 61 19.49 0.51 0.99
C PRO A 61 18.30 0.81 1.91
N VAL A 62 17.20 0.05 1.83
CA VAL A 62 16.08 0.17 2.80
C VAL A 62 16.44 -0.44 4.14
N GLY A 63 17.13 -1.59 4.15
CA GLY A 63 17.66 -2.20 5.38
C GLY A 63 18.59 -1.26 6.15
N GLN A 64 19.53 -0.61 5.45
CA GLN A 64 20.47 0.38 5.97
C GLN A 64 19.78 1.65 6.46
N LEU A 65 18.73 2.10 5.76
CA LEU A 65 17.88 3.21 6.21
C LEU A 65 17.17 2.87 7.52
N LEU A 66 16.68 1.64 7.62
CA LEU A 66 16.00 1.11 8.81
C LEU A 66 16.98 0.61 9.89
N GLU A 67 18.29 0.71 9.72
CA GLU A 67 19.20 0.38 10.82
C GLU A 67 19.00 1.36 11.98
N LYS A 68 19.08 0.85 13.21
CA LYS A 68 18.90 1.64 14.44
C LYS A 68 19.67 2.96 14.41
N LYS A 69 20.94 2.91 14.06
CA LYS A 69 21.80 4.10 14.02
C LYS A 69 21.23 5.18 13.08
N THR A 70 20.76 4.78 11.90
CA THR A 70 20.17 5.68 10.91
C THR A 70 18.84 6.22 11.38
N MET A 71 17.95 5.35 11.89
CA MET A 71 16.63 5.76 12.36
C MET A 71 16.66 6.56 13.66
N HIS A 72 17.61 6.32 14.55
CA HIS A 72 17.86 7.16 15.72
C HIS A 72 18.24 8.56 15.28
N SER A 73 19.15 8.68 14.32
CA SER A 73 19.52 9.98 13.78
C SER A 73 18.29 10.69 13.20
N PHE A 74 17.42 9.97 12.48
CA PHE A 74 16.19 10.53 11.91
C PHE A 74 15.18 10.96 12.97
N LEU A 75 14.87 10.08 13.93
CA LEU A 75 13.88 10.32 14.98
C LEU A 75 14.34 11.45 15.91
N ASN A 76 15.61 11.46 16.34
CA ASN A 76 16.17 12.56 17.12
C ASN A 76 16.06 13.90 16.39
N GLN A 77 16.33 13.92 15.08
CA GLN A 77 16.20 15.13 14.26
C GLN A 77 14.74 15.58 14.15
N LEU A 78 13.77 14.67 13.97
CA LEU A 78 12.36 15.05 13.96
C LEU A 78 11.84 15.59 15.30
N GLY A 79 12.65 15.54 16.36
CA GLY A 79 12.28 15.92 17.71
C GLY A 79 11.49 14.82 18.40
N ALA A 80 11.73 13.56 18.00
CA ALA A 80 11.16 12.43 18.70
C ALA A 80 11.71 12.37 20.13
N ASP A 81 10.83 12.11 21.09
CA ASP A 81 11.25 11.95 22.46
C ASP A 81 11.97 10.59 22.67
N PRO A 82 12.73 10.43 23.78
CA PRO A 82 13.41 9.16 24.06
C PRO A 82 12.47 7.95 24.13
N GLY A 83 11.21 8.14 24.51
CA GLY A 83 10.21 7.07 24.54
C GLY A 83 9.90 6.54 23.14
N GLN A 84 9.74 7.43 22.16
CA GLN A 84 9.52 7.05 20.76
C GLN A 84 10.72 6.32 20.14
N ILE A 85 11.94 6.73 20.48
CA ILE A 85 13.17 6.06 20.04
C ILE A 85 13.29 4.68 20.69
N ASN A 86 12.99 4.57 21.98
CA ASN A 86 12.98 3.28 22.69
C ASN A 86 11.92 2.33 22.11
N SER A 87 10.71 2.83 21.80
CA SER A 87 9.69 2.01 21.14
C SER A 87 10.14 1.52 19.76
N TYR A 88 10.85 2.35 18.99
CA TYR A 88 11.45 1.91 17.74
C TYR A 88 12.53 0.85 17.98
N ASP A 89 13.38 1.04 18.99
CA ASP A 89 14.42 0.09 19.35
C ASP A 89 13.89 -1.27 19.78
N GLU A 90 12.84 -1.29 20.58
CA GLU A 90 12.15 -2.51 21.00
C GLU A 90 11.62 -3.25 19.77
N VAL A 91 10.90 -2.55 18.88
CA VAL A 91 10.36 -3.17 17.66
C VAL A 91 11.48 -3.66 16.74
N TYR A 92 12.51 -2.85 16.51
CA TYR A 92 13.63 -3.24 15.65
C TYR A 92 14.40 -4.41 16.24
N ASP A 93 14.76 -4.41 17.53
CA ASP A 93 15.49 -5.51 18.15
C ASP A 93 14.66 -6.79 18.16
N ASN A 94 13.35 -6.69 18.40
CA ASN A 94 12.47 -7.84 18.33
C ASN A 94 12.45 -8.45 16.93
N VAL A 95 12.31 -7.62 15.89
CA VAL A 95 12.25 -8.11 14.50
C VAL A 95 13.63 -8.53 13.98
N ALA A 96 14.64 -7.66 14.07
CA ALA A 96 15.99 -7.91 13.59
C ALA A 96 16.66 -9.02 14.41
N GLY A 97 16.45 -9.06 15.72
CA GLY A 97 16.94 -10.12 16.59
C GLY A 97 16.37 -11.48 16.19
N VAL A 98 15.08 -11.57 15.87
CA VAL A 98 14.48 -12.80 15.35
C VAL A 98 15.05 -13.15 13.96
N MET A 99 15.07 -12.19 13.04
CA MET A 99 15.43 -12.40 11.63
C MET A 99 16.92 -12.70 11.42
N THR A 100 17.81 -12.15 12.24
CA THR A 100 19.26 -12.35 12.12
C THR A 100 19.78 -13.49 12.99
N ASN A 101 18.96 -14.05 13.89
CA ASN A 101 19.42 -15.12 14.78
C ASN A 101 19.50 -16.47 14.05
N PRO A 102 20.70 -17.08 13.92
CA PRO A 102 20.84 -18.38 13.26
C PRO A 102 20.02 -19.49 13.91
N ALA A 103 19.77 -19.41 15.23
CA ALA A 103 18.94 -20.39 15.93
C ALA A 103 17.45 -20.26 15.56
N PHE A 104 16.96 -19.06 15.22
CA PHE A 104 15.61 -18.91 14.68
C PHE A 104 15.45 -19.67 13.36
N ARG A 105 16.44 -19.54 12.46
CA ARG A 105 16.47 -20.29 11.19
C ARG A 105 16.58 -21.80 11.40
N GLN A 106 17.30 -22.25 12.42
CA GLN A 106 17.34 -23.69 12.75
C GLN A 106 15.99 -24.19 13.25
N VAL A 107 15.27 -23.38 14.02
CA VAL A 107 13.96 -23.73 14.58
C VAL A 107 12.86 -23.74 13.52
N PHE A 108 12.72 -22.66 12.74
CA PHE A 108 11.63 -22.49 11.77
C PHE A 108 11.99 -22.93 10.35
N GLY A 109 13.26 -23.23 10.08
CA GLY A 109 13.72 -23.61 8.74
C GLY A 109 13.71 -22.42 7.78
N ASP A 110 13.02 -22.59 6.65
CA ASP A 110 12.97 -21.61 5.56
C ASP A 110 11.59 -20.94 5.41
N ASP A 111 10.65 -21.25 6.30
CA ASP A 111 9.30 -20.70 6.29
C ASP A 111 8.78 -20.44 7.71
N ALA A 112 7.91 -19.44 7.83
CA ALA A 112 7.14 -19.23 9.04
C ALA A 112 5.75 -18.73 8.68
N VAL A 113 4.73 -19.28 9.34
CA VAL A 113 3.34 -18.92 9.08
C VAL A 113 2.72 -18.42 10.37
N VAL A 114 2.09 -17.25 10.31
CA VAL A 114 1.23 -16.76 11.38
C VAL A 114 -0.21 -16.90 10.92
N ALA A 115 -1.02 -17.59 11.71
CA ALA A 115 -2.44 -17.77 11.48
C ALA A 115 -3.25 -17.13 12.61
N LEU A 116 -4.31 -16.42 12.24
CA LEU A 116 -5.29 -15.87 13.16
C LEU A 116 -6.57 -16.70 13.08
N LEU A 117 -6.89 -17.38 14.17
CA LEU A 117 -8.16 -18.08 14.35
C LEU A 117 -9.28 -17.09 14.64
N ALA A 118 -10.53 -17.54 14.52
CA ALA A 118 -11.67 -16.75 14.95
C ALA A 118 -11.65 -16.61 16.49
N PRO A 119 -11.52 -15.39 17.04
CA PRO A 119 -11.51 -15.19 18.48
C PRO A 119 -12.89 -15.42 19.10
N ASP A 120 -12.90 -15.77 20.37
CA ASP A 120 -14.11 -15.76 21.18
C ASP A 120 -14.59 -14.32 21.40
N LEU A 121 -15.81 -14.01 20.95
CA LEU A 121 -16.36 -12.65 20.99
C LEU A 121 -16.55 -12.10 22.40
N PHE A 122 -16.81 -12.97 23.38
CA PHE A 122 -16.97 -12.54 24.76
C PHE A 122 -15.60 -12.18 25.36
N GLN A 123 -14.59 -13.03 25.16
CA GLN A 123 -13.22 -12.77 25.61
C GLN A 123 -12.59 -11.59 24.87
N LEU A 124 -12.83 -11.46 23.56
CA LEU A 124 -12.34 -10.33 22.76
C LEU A 124 -12.89 -9.00 23.26
N ARG A 125 -14.09 -9.00 23.86
CA ARG A 125 -14.69 -7.81 24.46
C ARG A 125 -14.14 -7.52 25.86
N ASP A 126 -13.81 -8.55 26.62
CA ASP A 126 -13.32 -8.43 28.00
C ASP A 126 -11.84 -8.05 28.03
N ASP A 127 -11.01 -8.81 27.30
CA ASP A 127 -9.57 -8.59 27.13
C ASP A 127 -9.15 -8.81 25.66
N PRO A 128 -9.23 -7.76 24.82
CA PRO A 128 -8.91 -7.87 23.41
C PRO A 128 -7.48 -8.31 23.11
N GLU A 129 -6.52 -7.94 23.96
CA GLU A 129 -5.10 -8.23 23.72
C GLU A 129 -4.82 -9.69 24.03
N ALA A 130 -5.26 -10.17 25.19
CA ALA A 130 -5.11 -11.58 25.55
C ALA A 130 -5.88 -12.50 24.59
N GLU A 131 -7.08 -12.13 24.14
CA GLU A 131 -7.85 -12.98 23.22
C GLU A 131 -7.26 -13.05 21.82
N ILE A 132 -6.75 -11.93 21.28
CA ILE A 132 -6.06 -11.95 19.99
C ILE A 132 -4.83 -12.85 20.10
N LEU A 133 -4.04 -12.69 21.16
CA LEU A 133 -2.84 -13.49 21.38
C LEU A 133 -3.17 -14.99 21.52
N ARG A 134 -4.22 -15.31 22.29
CA ARG A 134 -4.74 -16.67 22.40
C ARG A 134 -5.16 -17.22 21.05
N SER A 135 -5.73 -16.40 20.17
CA SER A 135 -6.20 -16.78 18.83
C SER A 135 -5.09 -16.97 17.78
N LEU A 136 -3.82 -16.73 18.13
CA LEU A 136 -2.70 -16.91 17.20
C LEU A 136 -2.14 -18.34 17.24
N LEU A 137 -1.83 -18.85 16.05
CA LEU A 137 -1.01 -20.03 15.83
C LEU A 137 0.18 -19.67 14.95
N ILE A 138 1.36 -20.17 15.31
CA ILE A 138 2.57 -20.02 14.51
C ILE A 138 3.01 -21.40 14.03
N PHE A 139 3.35 -21.51 12.75
CA PHE A 139 3.91 -22.72 12.14
C PHE A 139 5.29 -22.46 11.55
N GLY A 140 6.10 -23.52 11.47
CA GLY A 140 7.34 -23.54 10.69
C GLY A 140 7.73 -24.96 10.34
N THR A 141 8.50 -25.15 9.26
CA THR A 141 9.09 -26.45 8.95
C THR A 141 10.49 -26.55 9.55
N SER A 142 10.67 -27.46 10.49
CA SER A 142 11.92 -27.64 11.21
C SER A 142 12.65 -28.90 10.76
N ALA A 143 13.95 -28.76 10.46
CA ALA A 143 14.84 -29.88 10.15
C ALA A 143 15.56 -30.44 11.38
N ILE A 144 15.43 -29.79 12.56
CA ILE A 144 16.14 -30.19 13.77
C ILE A 144 15.29 -31.09 14.68
N SER A 145 15.96 -31.97 15.43
CA SER A 145 15.34 -32.71 16.53
C SER A 145 15.09 -31.78 17.72
N GLY A 146 13.91 -31.85 18.34
CA GLY A 146 13.55 -30.99 19.48
C GLY A 146 13.46 -29.50 19.11
N PRO A 147 12.65 -29.11 18.10
CA PRO A 147 12.54 -27.71 17.70
C PRO A 147 11.91 -26.83 18.78
N VAL A 148 11.02 -27.38 19.62
CA VAL A 148 10.39 -26.66 20.73
C VAL A 148 11.42 -26.31 21.82
N ASP A 149 12.30 -27.25 22.17
CA ASP A 149 13.41 -27.03 23.11
C ASP A 149 14.47 -26.06 22.58
N SER A 150 14.57 -25.95 21.26
CA SER A 150 15.48 -25.00 20.61
C SER A 150 14.85 -23.61 20.54
N PHE A 151 13.53 -23.54 20.30
CA PHE A 151 12.77 -22.30 20.37
C PHE A 151 12.75 -21.69 21.78
N SER A 152 12.53 -22.49 22.82
CA SER A 152 12.55 -22.01 24.21
C SER A 152 13.89 -21.35 24.59
N ARG A 153 15.01 -21.95 24.17
CA ARG A 153 16.36 -21.40 24.37
C ARG A 153 16.56 -20.12 23.57
N LEU A 154 15.99 -20.04 22.37
CA LEU A 154 16.03 -18.85 21.52
C LEU A 154 15.32 -17.66 22.20
N VAL A 155 14.16 -17.89 22.81
CA VAL A 155 13.39 -16.86 23.52
C VAL A 155 13.87 -16.62 24.95
N GLY A 156 15.01 -17.21 25.35
CA GLY A 156 15.60 -17.01 26.67
C GLY A 156 14.81 -17.63 27.83
N SER A 157 13.88 -18.54 27.54
CA SER A 157 13.07 -19.21 28.57
C SER A 157 13.95 -20.06 29.48
N LYS A 158 13.78 -19.88 30.79
CA LYS A 158 14.50 -20.64 31.83
C LYS A 158 13.76 -21.90 32.27
N GLU A 159 12.48 -22.02 31.93
CA GLU A 159 11.62 -23.10 32.37
C GLU A 159 10.83 -23.67 31.18
N ILE A 160 11.15 -24.92 30.83
CA ILE A 160 10.30 -25.77 30.01
C ILE A 160 9.75 -26.87 30.90
N SER A 161 8.45 -27.10 30.77
CA SER A 161 7.81 -28.30 31.30
C SER A 161 6.95 -28.93 30.22
N THR A 162 6.67 -30.22 30.36
CA THR A 162 5.73 -30.91 29.47
C THR A 162 4.39 -31.01 30.17
N VAL A 163 3.33 -30.65 29.45
CA VAL A 163 1.93 -30.82 29.88
C VAL A 163 1.26 -31.74 28.88
N THR A 164 0.69 -32.85 29.36
CA THR A 164 -0.08 -33.75 28.51
C THR A 164 -1.55 -33.29 28.49
N VAL A 165 -2.05 -32.93 27.30
CA VAL A 165 -3.44 -32.50 27.08
C VAL A 165 -4.03 -33.32 25.94
N ASP A 166 -5.17 -33.98 26.16
CA ASP A 166 -5.83 -34.86 25.18
C ASP A 166 -4.89 -35.89 24.51
N GLY A 167 -3.96 -36.43 25.30
CA GLY A 167 -2.98 -37.42 24.85
C GLY A 167 -1.83 -36.85 24.00
N LEU A 168 -1.72 -35.52 23.90
CA LEU A 168 -0.61 -34.83 23.27
C LEU A 168 0.35 -34.29 24.34
N ASP A 169 1.63 -34.59 24.19
CA ASP A 169 2.68 -33.99 24.99
C ASP A 169 3.04 -32.62 24.41
N ILE A 170 2.62 -31.57 25.12
CA ILE A 170 2.82 -30.18 24.71
C ILE A 170 3.85 -29.56 25.64
N SER A 171 4.87 -28.92 25.08
CA SER A 171 5.86 -28.21 25.89
C SER A 171 5.31 -26.84 26.27
N ARG A 172 5.27 -26.56 27.57
CA ARG A 172 5.00 -25.24 28.13
C ARG A 172 6.32 -24.50 28.26
N ILE A 173 6.37 -23.31 27.69
CA ILE A 173 7.52 -22.41 27.61
C ILE A 173 7.17 -21.16 28.40
N GLN A 174 7.85 -20.95 29.53
CA GLN A 174 7.65 -19.76 30.34
C GLN A 174 8.38 -18.57 29.70
N LEU A 175 7.62 -17.54 29.32
CA LEU A 175 8.14 -16.22 28.95
C LEU A 175 8.03 -15.29 30.18
N ASP A 176 8.62 -14.09 30.11
CA ASP A 176 8.73 -13.19 31.26
C ASP A 176 7.37 -12.94 31.96
N ASP A 177 6.36 -12.50 31.20
CA ASP A 177 5.00 -12.21 31.72
C ASP A 177 3.92 -13.16 31.16
N GLU A 178 4.29 -14.12 30.32
CA GLU A 178 3.36 -14.94 29.55
C GLU A 178 3.79 -16.39 29.42
N GLU A 179 2.87 -17.23 28.95
CA GLU A 179 3.15 -18.63 28.64
C GLU A 179 2.87 -18.90 27.17
N MET A 180 3.84 -19.54 26.53
CA MET A 180 3.67 -20.09 25.19
C MET A 180 3.75 -21.61 25.25
N TYR A 181 3.07 -22.26 24.33
CA TYR A 181 3.02 -23.70 24.21
C TYR A 181 3.55 -24.10 22.84
N GLY A 182 4.29 -25.21 22.79
CA GLY A 182 4.87 -25.73 21.56
C GLY A 182 4.65 -27.23 21.41
N TYR A 183 4.35 -27.62 20.17
CA TYR A 183 4.21 -29.01 19.74
C TYR A 183 4.97 -29.19 18.44
N ALA A 184 5.62 -30.34 18.27
CA ALA A 184 6.32 -30.65 17.03
C ALA A 184 6.10 -32.10 16.62
N GLU A 185 5.75 -32.31 15.36
CA GLU A 185 5.51 -33.63 14.78
C GLU A 185 5.86 -33.63 13.29
N ASN A 186 6.59 -34.66 12.85
CA ASN A 186 6.94 -34.87 11.43
C ASN A 186 7.58 -33.63 10.77
N GLY A 187 8.47 -32.94 11.49
CA GLY A 187 9.16 -31.74 10.99
C GLY A 187 8.29 -30.48 10.94
N THR A 188 7.05 -30.51 11.45
CA THR A 188 6.22 -29.32 11.61
C THR A 188 6.26 -28.85 13.07
N LEU A 189 6.63 -27.59 13.29
CA LEU A 189 6.52 -26.90 14.56
C LEU A 189 5.18 -26.16 14.62
N VAL A 190 4.49 -26.23 15.75
CA VAL A 190 3.27 -25.47 16.06
C VAL A 190 3.46 -24.77 17.40
N LEU A 191 3.31 -23.46 17.43
CA LEU A 191 3.34 -22.65 18.66
C LEU A 191 2.01 -21.92 18.86
N ALA A 192 1.58 -21.78 20.11
CA ALA A 192 0.36 -21.06 20.48
C ALA A 192 0.45 -20.51 21.90
N TRP A 193 -0.38 -19.53 22.24
CA TRP A 193 -0.60 -19.09 23.63
C TRP A 193 -1.74 -19.83 24.33
N SER A 194 -2.26 -20.89 23.72
CA SER A 194 -3.31 -21.75 24.27
C SER A 194 -3.08 -23.20 23.85
N THR A 195 -3.00 -24.10 24.84
CA THR A 195 -2.90 -25.55 24.59
C THR A 195 -4.10 -26.07 23.79
N ALA A 196 -5.29 -25.53 24.03
CA ALA A 196 -6.51 -25.91 23.33
C ALA A 196 -6.41 -25.69 21.81
N ASN A 197 -5.69 -24.64 21.37
CA ASN A 197 -5.50 -24.37 19.95
C ASN A 197 -4.55 -25.36 19.29
N ILE A 198 -3.50 -25.80 19.98
CA ILE A 198 -2.61 -26.86 19.49
C ILE A 198 -3.37 -28.18 19.39
N VAL A 199 -4.11 -28.55 20.44
CA VAL A 199 -4.94 -29.77 20.45
C VAL A 199 -5.94 -29.76 19.29
N THR A 200 -6.65 -28.65 19.11
CA THR A 200 -7.61 -28.48 18.01
C THR A 200 -6.91 -28.60 16.67
N ALA A 201 -5.76 -27.95 16.49
CA ALA A 201 -5.03 -27.97 15.24
C ALA A 201 -4.56 -29.40 14.84
N VAL A 202 -4.04 -30.16 15.81
CA VAL A 202 -3.62 -31.55 15.60
C VAL A 202 -4.83 -32.46 15.34
N ALA A 203 -5.95 -32.23 16.03
CA ALA A 203 -7.19 -32.98 15.79
C ALA A 203 -7.76 -32.69 14.39
N GLN A 204 -7.71 -31.43 13.91
CA GLN A 204 -8.17 -31.05 12.57
C GLN A 204 -7.38 -31.78 11.48
N LYS A 205 -6.05 -31.83 11.60
CA LYS A 205 -5.19 -32.57 10.66
C LYS A 205 -5.56 -34.04 10.57
N LYS A 206 -5.94 -34.67 11.69
CA LYS A 206 -6.37 -36.08 11.71
C LYS A 206 -7.77 -36.29 11.14
N ALA A 207 -8.67 -35.31 11.31
CA ALA A 207 -10.06 -35.39 10.88
C ALA A 207 -10.27 -35.08 9.38
N GLY A 208 -9.33 -34.37 8.75
CA GLY A 208 -9.36 -34.02 7.32
C GLY A 208 -10.17 -32.78 6.96
N ARG A 209 -11.05 -32.28 7.84
CA ARG A 209 -11.88 -31.09 7.60
C ARG A 209 -11.18 -29.77 7.98
N SER A 210 -10.17 -29.40 7.21
CA SER A 210 -9.27 -28.28 7.51
C SER A 210 -9.51 -27.05 6.61
N LEU A 211 -8.69 -26.01 6.81
CA LEU A 211 -8.67 -24.81 5.97
C LEU A 211 -8.42 -25.16 4.50
N ARG A 212 -7.64 -26.22 4.23
CA ARG A 212 -7.37 -26.72 2.88
C ARG A 212 -8.65 -27.05 2.10
N GLU A 213 -9.71 -27.51 2.77
CA GLU A 213 -10.97 -27.86 2.12
C GLU A 213 -11.92 -26.66 1.95
N SER A 214 -11.60 -25.51 2.55
CA SER A 214 -12.46 -24.33 2.47
C SER A 214 -12.41 -23.71 1.07
N ALA A 215 -13.58 -23.40 0.50
CA ALA A 215 -13.68 -22.89 -0.87
C ALA A 215 -12.86 -21.59 -1.07
N SER A 216 -12.85 -20.69 -0.08
CA SER A 216 -12.09 -19.44 -0.15
C SER A 216 -10.58 -19.67 -0.10
N PHE A 217 -10.09 -20.64 0.67
CA PHE A 217 -8.65 -20.96 0.68
C PHE A 217 -8.22 -21.70 -0.60
N VAL A 218 -9.07 -22.56 -1.17
CA VAL A 218 -8.82 -23.18 -2.48
C VAL A 218 -8.67 -22.13 -3.57
N THR A 219 -9.44 -21.03 -3.53
CA THR A 219 -9.21 -19.89 -4.42
C THR A 219 -7.83 -19.27 -4.19
N ALA A 220 -7.46 -19.02 -2.94
CA ALA A 220 -6.16 -18.44 -2.60
C ALA A 220 -4.98 -19.31 -3.08
N GLU A 221 -5.05 -20.64 -2.88
CA GLU A 221 -4.05 -21.59 -3.40
C GLU A 221 -3.98 -21.55 -4.93
N ARG A 222 -5.11 -21.51 -5.62
CA ARG A 222 -5.15 -21.37 -7.08
C ARG A 222 -4.51 -20.06 -7.53
N PHE A 223 -4.79 -18.95 -6.85
CA PHE A 223 -4.20 -17.65 -7.13
C PHE A 223 -2.66 -17.71 -6.98
N TRP A 224 -2.15 -18.20 -5.85
CA TRP A 224 -0.70 -18.32 -5.61
C TRP A 224 -0.01 -19.27 -6.59
N SER A 225 -0.68 -20.36 -7.00
CA SER A 225 -0.15 -21.32 -7.97
C SER A 225 0.14 -20.69 -9.34
N GLY A 226 -0.60 -19.63 -9.71
CA GLY A 226 -0.38 -18.85 -10.92
C GLY A 226 0.97 -18.13 -10.97
N PHE A 227 1.66 -18.04 -9.83
CA PHE A 227 2.96 -17.38 -9.66
C PHE A 227 4.08 -18.35 -9.25
N SER A 228 3.85 -19.66 -9.37
CA SER A 228 4.79 -20.70 -8.92
C SER A 228 6.14 -20.72 -9.65
N SER A 229 6.22 -20.10 -10.83
CA SER A 229 7.48 -19.94 -11.59
C SER A 229 8.36 -18.80 -11.07
N SER A 230 7.83 -17.93 -10.21
CA SER A 230 8.56 -16.82 -9.59
C SER A 230 9.00 -17.20 -8.18
N ARG A 231 10.07 -16.57 -7.70
CA ARG A 231 10.48 -16.69 -6.30
C ARG A 231 9.51 -15.91 -5.42
N GLN A 232 8.77 -16.60 -4.56
CA GLN A 232 7.78 -16.00 -3.66
C GLN A 232 8.39 -15.78 -2.28
N TYR A 233 8.03 -14.66 -1.65
CA TYR A 233 8.48 -14.30 -0.30
C TYR A 233 7.36 -14.27 0.72
N VAL A 234 6.17 -13.87 0.29
CA VAL A 234 5.01 -13.75 1.18
C VAL A 234 3.78 -14.24 0.44
N GLN A 235 2.98 -15.06 1.12
CA GLN A 235 1.59 -15.34 0.75
C GLN A 235 0.70 -14.88 1.89
N SER A 236 -0.40 -14.20 1.58
CA SER A 236 -1.40 -13.84 2.59
C SER A 236 -2.79 -14.26 2.16
N TYR A 237 -3.60 -14.69 3.11
CA TYR A 237 -5.01 -14.99 2.94
C TYR A 237 -5.81 -14.33 4.05
N VAL A 238 -6.97 -13.76 3.71
CA VAL A 238 -7.93 -13.20 4.66
C VAL A 238 -9.33 -13.66 4.28
N ASN A 239 -10.04 -14.26 5.23
CA ASN A 239 -11.44 -14.64 5.11
C ASN A 239 -12.33 -13.44 5.46
N ILE A 240 -12.51 -12.53 4.50
CA ILE A 240 -13.26 -11.27 4.71
C ILE A 240 -14.70 -11.55 5.15
N ALA A 241 -15.36 -12.57 4.61
CA ALA A 241 -16.72 -12.91 5.01
C ALA A 241 -16.83 -13.27 6.51
N ARG A 242 -15.79 -13.89 7.09
CA ARG A 242 -15.74 -14.20 8.51
C ARG A 242 -15.35 -13.00 9.36
N LEU A 243 -14.39 -12.21 8.89
CA LEU A 243 -14.04 -10.94 9.51
C LEU A 243 -15.25 -10.01 9.60
N GLN A 244 -16.05 -9.94 8.55
CA GLN A 244 -17.30 -9.18 8.51
C GLN A 244 -18.27 -9.63 9.60
N ARG A 245 -18.49 -10.94 9.78
CA ARG A 245 -19.37 -11.47 10.83
C ARG A 245 -18.85 -11.19 12.23
N LEU A 246 -17.52 -11.29 12.41
CA LEU A 246 -16.87 -10.95 13.67
C LEU A 246 -17.12 -9.48 14.04
N LEU A 247 -16.92 -8.58 13.07
CA LEU A 247 -17.14 -7.15 13.26
C LEU A 247 -18.61 -6.81 13.48
N ALA A 248 -19.53 -7.47 12.76
CA ALA A 248 -20.98 -7.28 12.92
C ALA A 248 -21.49 -7.73 14.30
N ALA A 249 -20.81 -8.69 14.94
CA ALA A 249 -21.16 -9.15 16.29
C ALA A 249 -20.59 -8.24 17.40
N SER A 250 -19.71 -7.31 17.06
CA SER A 250 -19.16 -6.33 18.00
C SER A 250 -20.22 -5.32 18.42
N LYS A 251 -20.14 -4.84 19.67
CA LYS A 251 -20.99 -3.75 20.17
C LYS A 251 -20.42 -2.36 19.88
N GLU A 252 -19.22 -2.30 19.30
CA GLU A 252 -18.57 -1.05 18.91
C GLU A 252 -19.19 -0.49 17.63
N HIS A 253 -19.62 0.77 17.66
CA HIS A 253 -20.31 1.41 16.54
C HIS A 253 -19.49 1.35 15.23
N ASN A 254 -18.21 1.68 15.29
CA ASN A 254 -17.31 1.68 14.12
C ASN A 254 -17.10 0.27 13.54
N ALA A 255 -17.22 -0.78 14.36
CA ALA A 255 -17.08 -2.16 13.90
C ALA A 255 -18.30 -2.59 13.08
N GLY A 256 -19.51 -2.19 13.50
CA GLY A 256 -20.73 -2.38 12.73
C GLY A 256 -20.66 -1.69 11.37
N GLU A 257 -20.25 -0.42 11.31
CA GLU A 257 -20.07 0.31 10.05
C GLU A 257 -19.05 -0.38 9.13
N THR A 258 -17.91 -0.82 9.69
CA THR A 258 -16.91 -1.56 8.93
C THR A 258 -17.46 -2.89 8.40
N ALA A 259 -18.28 -3.59 9.18
CA ALA A 259 -18.94 -4.81 8.74
C ALA A 259 -19.93 -4.56 7.59
N ASP A 260 -20.63 -3.44 7.59
CA ASP A 260 -21.53 -3.03 6.51
C ASP A 260 -20.75 -2.69 5.23
N PHE A 261 -19.56 -2.13 5.34
CA PHE A 261 -18.67 -1.92 4.19
C PHE A 261 -18.11 -3.24 3.64
N LEU A 262 -17.80 -4.21 4.50
CA LEU A 262 -17.29 -5.52 4.10
C LEU A 262 -18.40 -6.48 3.60
N GLN A 263 -19.65 -6.05 3.56
CA GLN A 263 -20.74 -6.86 3.03
C GLN A 263 -20.49 -7.25 1.57
N GLY A 264 -20.70 -8.53 1.26
CA GLY A 264 -20.53 -9.09 -0.09
C GLY A 264 -19.09 -9.50 -0.44
N PHE A 265 -18.09 -9.08 0.33
CA PHE A 265 -16.72 -9.56 0.17
C PHE A 265 -16.57 -10.99 0.71
N LYS A 266 -15.81 -11.82 -0.03
CA LYS A 266 -15.58 -13.24 0.28
C LYS A 266 -14.24 -13.43 0.95
N GLY A 267 -13.17 -13.05 0.27
CA GLY A 267 -11.80 -13.24 0.71
C GLY A 267 -10.84 -12.29 0.01
N MET A 268 -9.63 -12.21 0.54
CA MET A 268 -8.51 -11.53 -0.07
C MET A 268 -7.29 -12.42 -0.02
N GLU A 269 -6.58 -12.49 -1.12
CA GLU A 269 -5.33 -13.20 -1.25
C GLU A 269 -4.26 -12.30 -1.84
N SER A 270 -3.03 -12.42 -1.37
CA SER A 270 -1.91 -11.71 -1.96
C SER A 270 -0.67 -12.60 -2.02
N VAL A 271 0.21 -12.27 -2.96
CA VAL A 271 1.55 -12.85 -3.08
C VAL A 271 2.55 -11.76 -3.37
N LEU A 272 3.67 -11.78 -2.64
CA LEU A 272 4.84 -10.98 -2.92
C LEU A 272 5.93 -11.86 -3.53
N MET A 273 6.46 -11.45 -4.66
CA MET A 273 7.44 -12.23 -5.42
C MET A 273 8.48 -11.37 -6.11
N GLN A 274 9.63 -11.97 -6.39
CA GLN A 274 10.69 -11.37 -7.20
C GLN A 274 10.61 -11.83 -8.65
N GLN A 275 10.75 -10.89 -9.59
CA GLN A 275 10.91 -11.15 -11.00
C GLN A 275 12.04 -10.26 -11.57
N GLY A 276 13.23 -10.82 -11.76
CA GLY A 276 14.41 -10.04 -12.17
C GLY A 276 14.80 -9.01 -11.10
N ASN A 277 14.89 -7.73 -11.49
CA ASN A 277 15.13 -6.60 -10.60
C ASN A 277 13.84 -5.97 -10.04
N GLU A 278 12.69 -6.59 -10.29
CA GLU A 278 11.40 -6.13 -9.80
C GLU A 278 10.94 -6.96 -8.62
N LEU A 279 10.30 -6.27 -7.69
CA LEU A 279 9.48 -6.89 -6.69
C LEU A 279 8.02 -6.58 -6.97
N ARG A 280 7.19 -7.62 -6.98
CA ARG A 280 5.79 -7.56 -7.38
C ARG A 280 4.90 -8.12 -6.29
N MET A 281 3.97 -7.30 -5.80
CA MET A 281 2.86 -7.74 -4.97
C MET A 281 1.61 -7.81 -5.83
N HIS A 282 1.05 -9.00 -5.98
CA HIS A 282 -0.24 -9.19 -6.60
C HIS A 282 -1.26 -9.47 -5.49
N SER A 283 -2.40 -8.80 -5.57
CA SER A 283 -3.51 -8.98 -4.64
C SER A 283 -4.80 -9.18 -5.41
N ARG A 284 -5.67 -10.04 -4.89
CA ARG A 284 -7.02 -10.22 -5.38
C ARG A 284 -7.98 -10.15 -4.20
N VAL A 285 -9.10 -9.48 -4.42
CA VAL A 285 -10.23 -9.44 -3.50
C VAL A 285 -11.44 -10.01 -4.23
N GLU A 286 -12.00 -11.09 -3.70
CA GLU A 286 -13.20 -11.72 -4.25
C GLU A 286 -14.48 -11.16 -3.59
N TYR A 287 -15.54 -11.02 -4.37
CA TYR A 287 -16.83 -10.57 -3.87
C TYR A 287 -18.03 -11.15 -4.64
N ASP A 288 -19.21 -11.01 -4.06
CA ASP A 288 -20.49 -11.12 -4.74
C ASP A 288 -21.05 -9.71 -5.00
N PHE A 289 -21.05 -9.30 -6.27
CA PHE A 289 -21.51 -7.98 -6.70
C PHE A 289 -22.92 -7.64 -6.23
N ALA A 290 -23.83 -8.61 -6.21
CA ALA A 290 -25.22 -8.37 -5.81
C ALA A 290 -25.31 -7.99 -4.33
N SER A 291 -24.42 -8.56 -3.53
CA SER A 291 -24.35 -8.39 -2.07
C SER A 291 -23.41 -7.26 -1.63
N LEU A 292 -22.66 -6.64 -2.56
CA LEU A 292 -21.78 -5.51 -2.22
C LEU A 292 -22.57 -4.31 -1.71
N ASN A 293 -21.93 -3.55 -0.82
CA ASN A 293 -22.40 -2.23 -0.42
C ASN A 293 -22.59 -1.31 -1.65
N GLU A 294 -23.60 -0.44 -1.61
CA GLU A 294 -23.94 0.46 -2.72
C GLU A 294 -22.80 1.41 -3.11
N ILE A 295 -21.87 1.73 -2.20
CA ILE A 295 -20.67 2.51 -2.56
C ILE A 295 -19.81 1.77 -3.59
N PHE A 296 -19.55 0.48 -3.41
CA PHE A 296 -18.72 -0.31 -4.33
C PHE A 296 -19.47 -0.61 -5.63
N LYS A 297 -20.79 -0.81 -5.58
CA LYS A 297 -21.61 -0.94 -6.80
C LYS A 297 -21.57 0.32 -7.65
N ARG A 298 -21.66 1.51 -7.03
CA ARG A 298 -21.51 2.80 -7.72
C ARG A 298 -20.11 2.99 -8.31
N GLN A 299 -19.07 2.65 -7.55
CA GLN A 299 -17.70 2.68 -8.05
C GLN A 299 -17.48 1.73 -9.24
N TYR A 300 -18.08 0.55 -9.22
CA TYR A 300 -18.03 -0.37 -10.36
C TYR A 300 -18.72 0.22 -11.62
N GLN A 301 -19.82 0.95 -11.43
CA GLN A 301 -20.50 1.65 -12.52
C GLN A 301 -19.70 2.85 -13.04
N SER A 302 -18.73 3.36 -12.27
CA SER A 302 -17.87 4.48 -12.64
C SER A 302 -16.53 4.04 -13.23
N LEU A 303 -16.30 2.74 -13.40
CA LEU A 303 -15.08 2.21 -14.01
C LEU A 303 -14.86 2.81 -15.38
N ALA A 304 -13.61 3.18 -15.64
CA ALA A 304 -13.23 3.73 -16.91
C ALA A 304 -12.99 2.60 -17.92
N GLU A 305 -13.56 2.71 -19.11
CA GLU A 305 -13.17 1.83 -20.23
C GLU A 305 -11.72 2.09 -20.65
N LYS A 306 -11.24 3.34 -20.47
CA LYS A 306 -9.90 3.79 -20.82
C LYS A 306 -9.44 4.92 -19.91
N ASN A 307 -8.15 4.97 -19.62
CA ASN A 307 -7.51 6.11 -18.97
C ASN A 307 -7.29 7.26 -19.98
N LEU A 308 -8.14 8.29 -19.91
CA LEU A 308 -8.09 9.45 -20.82
C LEU A 308 -6.93 10.42 -20.55
N ALA A 309 -6.11 10.15 -19.55
CA ALA A 309 -4.97 10.96 -19.16
C ALA A 309 -3.64 10.20 -19.35
N LEU A 310 -3.66 9.02 -19.97
CA LEU A 310 -2.49 8.15 -20.03
C LEU A 310 -1.35 8.77 -20.85
N SER A 311 -1.66 9.57 -21.86
CA SER A 311 -0.68 10.34 -22.63
C SER A 311 0.16 11.34 -21.80
N LEU A 312 -0.31 11.72 -20.60
CA LEU A 312 0.44 12.58 -19.69
C LEU A 312 1.61 11.87 -19.01
N LEU A 313 1.54 10.55 -18.93
CA LEU A 313 2.59 9.70 -18.37
C LEU A 313 3.73 9.60 -19.38
N THR A 314 4.47 10.70 -19.50
CA THR A 314 5.64 10.81 -20.38
C THR A 314 6.90 10.31 -19.66
N ARG A 315 8.00 10.14 -20.40
CA ARG A 315 9.28 9.79 -19.78
C ARG A 315 9.71 10.80 -18.73
N GLN A 316 9.33 12.08 -18.86
CA GLN A 316 9.64 13.15 -17.90
C GLN A 316 8.92 12.97 -16.57
N ALA A 317 7.74 12.34 -16.55
CA ALA A 317 6.94 12.19 -15.34
C ALA A 317 7.73 11.63 -14.15
N LEU A 318 7.80 12.42 -13.08
CA LEU A 318 8.30 12.05 -11.75
C LEU A 318 7.25 11.29 -10.95
N ALA A 319 5.99 11.70 -11.08
CA ALA A 319 4.86 11.04 -10.46
C ALA A 319 3.61 11.19 -11.34
N TYR A 320 2.76 10.18 -11.31
CA TYR A 320 1.49 10.13 -12.02
C TYR A 320 0.48 9.42 -11.13
N TYR A 321 -0.70 10.01 -11.00
CA TYR A 321 -1.82 9.41 -10.32
C TYR A 321 -3.07 9.61 -11.17
N TRP A 322 -3.82 8.54 -11.37
CA TRP A 322 -5.10 8.53 -12.04
C TRP A 322 -6.06 7.61 -11.29
N SER A 323 -7.32 8.02 -11.19
CA SER A 323 -8.38 7.24 -10.55
C SER A 323 -9.73 7.58 -11.17
N CYS A 324 -10.69 6.64 -11.12
CA CYS A 324 -12.06 6.82 -11.62
C CYS A 324 -13.13 6.80 -10.51
N THR A 325 -12.80 7.31 -9.32
CA THR A 325 -13.69 7.32 -8.15
C THR A 325 -14.43 8.62 -7.91
N LEU A 326 -14.33 9.61 -8.81
CA LEU A 326 -14.91 10.91 -8.53
C LEU A 326 -16.45 10.87 -8.63
N ASP A 327 -17.09 10.95 -7.47
CA ASP A 327 -18.53 11.13 -7.34
C ASP A 327 -18.88 12.06 -6.17
N ARG A 328 -20.17 12.21 -5.90
CA ARG A 328 -20.67 13.04 -4.79
C ARG A 328 -20.19 12.56 -3.43
N GLU A 329 -20.20 11.25 -3.18
CA GLU A 329 -19.81 10.71 -1.88
C GLU A 329 -18.31 10.85 -1.64
N PHE A 330 -17.50 10.59 -2.67
CA PHE A 330 -16.06 10.81 -2.62
C PHE A 330 -15.72 12.26 -2.25
N ILE A 331 -16.45 13.25 -2.79
CA ILE A 331 -16.25 14.66 -2.44
C ILE A 331 -16.66 14.95 -1.00
N ARG A 332 -17.76 14.35 -0.52
CA ARG A 332 -18.20 14.49 0.86
C ARG A 332 -17.18 13.94 1.83
N GLU A 333 -16.66 12.75 1.56
CA GLU A 333 -15.62 12.09 2.36
C GLU A 333 -14.29 12.86 2.30
N SER A 334 -13.81 13.20 1.11
CA SER A 334 -12.52 13.89 0.90
C SER A 334 -12.47 15.26 1.57
N LEU A 335 -13.60 15.96 1.63
CA LEU A 335 -13.72 17.26 2.30
C LEU A 335 -14.09 17.13 3.77
N SER A 336 -14.10 15.91 4.32
CA SER A 336 -14.46 15.62 5.70
C SER A 336 -15.80 16.25 6.10
N LEU A 337 -16.76 16.27 5.18
CA LEU A 337 -18.09 16.82 5.39
C LEU A 337 -18.92 15.77 6.14
N LYS A 338 -18.71 15.73 7.45
CA LYS A 338 -19.26 14.73 8.40
C LYS A 338 -20.79 14.75 8.48
N ASN A 339 -21.46 15.77 7.94
CA ASN A 339 -22.92 15.83 7.85
C ASN A 339 -23.42 16.70 6.69
N GLU A 340 -24.71 16.57 6.38
CA GLU A 340 -25.44 17.35 5.37
C GLU A 340 -25.31 18.87 5.56
N GLY A 341 -25.21 19.35 6.80
CA GLY A 341 -25.08 20.78 7.08
C GLY A 341 -23.81 21.38 6.51
N GLN A 342 -22.67 20.71 6.70
CA GLN A 342 -21.38 21.16 6.17
C GLN A 342 -21.36 21.12 4.63
N TYR A 343 -21.95 20.08 4.03
CA TYR A 343 -22.09 20.00 2.58
C TYR A 343 -22.92 21.16 2.02
N ARG A 344 -24.05 21.49 2.64
CA ARG A 344 -24.87 22.65 2.25
C ARG A 344 -24.15 23.97 2.42
N GLN A 345 -23.30 24.13 3.44
CA GLN A 345 -22.48 25.33 3.60
C GLN A 345 -21.46 25.48 2.48
N LEU A 346 -20.79 24.39 2.11
CA LEU A 346 -19.88 24.37 0.98
C LEU A 346 -20.62 24.65 -0.33
N ASP A 347 -21.74 23.97 -0.58
CA ASP A 347 -22.58 24.21 -1.76
C ASP A 347 -23.02 25.68 -1.85
N ALA A 348 -23.45 26.28 -0.74
CA ALA A 348 -23.81 27.69 -0.69
C ALA A 348 -22.61 28.61 -0.96
N ALA A 349 -21.42 28.29 -0.46
CA ALA A 349 -20.20 29.05 -0.73
C ALA A 349 -19.79 28.95 -2.20
N VAL A 350 -19.81 27.74 -2.77
CA VAL A 350 -19.53 27.48 -4.20
C VAL A 350 -20.54 28.20 -5.08
N LEU A 351 -21.83 28.14 -4.74
CA LEU A 351 -22.89 28.84 -5.45
C LEU A 351 -22.71 30.37 -5.37
N LYS A 352 -22.31 30.90 -4.21
CA LYS A 352 -22.05 32.34 -4.03
C LYS A 352 -20.86 32.80 -4.87
N GLU A 353 -19.76 32.05 -4.87
CA GLU A 353 -18.53 32.44 -5.56
C GLU A 353 -18.57 32.18 -7.07
N LEU A 354 -19.13 31.04 -7.49
CA LEU A 354 -19.08 30.58 -8.89
C LEU A 354 -20.43 30.71 -9.61
N GLY A 355 -21.54 30.92 -8.88
CA GLY A 355 -22.88 30.99 -9.48
C GLY A 355 -23.43 29.65 -9.97
N ILE A 356 -22.76 28.54 -9.64
CA ILE A 356 -23.14 27.17 -9.99
C ILE A 356 -23.11 26.36 -8.69
N SER A 357 -24.12 25.53 -8.42
CA SER A 357 -24.12 24.67 -7.23
C SER A 357 -23.08 23.57 -7.37
N LEU A 358 -22.54 23.11 -6.23
CA LEU A 358 -21.61 22.01 -6.15
C LEU A 358 -22.20 20.75 -6.79
N ASP A 359 -23.47 20.42 -6.53
CA ASP A 359 -24.13 19.27 -7.15
C ASP A 359 -24.13 19.33 -8.69
N LYS A 360 -24.29 20.53 -9.27
CA LYS A 360 -24.22 20.72 -10.73
C LYS A 360 -22.81 20.56 -11.26
N ILE A 361 -21.80 21.02 -10.51
CA ILE A 361 -20.38 20.83 -10.86
C ILE A 361 -20.05 19.33 -10.83
N ILE A 362 -20.47 18.62 -9.77
CA ILE A 362 -20.25 17.17 -9.62
C ILE A 362 -20.92 16.37 -10.73
N ALA A 363 -22.15 16.74 -11.09
CA ALA A 363 -22.85 16.08 -12.21
C ALA A 363 -22.19 16.37 -13.58
N ALA A 364 -21.51 17.51 -13.72
CA ALA A 364 -20.84 17.91 -14.94
C ALA A 364 -19.48 17.26 -15.15
N VAL A 365 -18.86 16.77 -14.08
CA VAL A 365 -17.55 16.11 -14.12
C VAL A 365 -17.73 14.60 -14.28
N GLY A 366 -16.84 13.99 -15.05
CA GLY A 366 -16.72 12.55 -15.16
C GLY A 366 -15.95 11.95 -13.98
N PRO A 367 -15.93 10.60 -13.89
CA PRO A 367 -15.33 9.91 -12.77
C PRO A 367 -13.81 10.00 -12.75
N GLN A 368 -13.16 10.22 -13.90
CA GLN A 368 -11.70 10.23 -13.98
C GLN A 368 -11.10 11.55 -13.52
N TYR A 369 -10.11 11.47 -12.65
CA TYR A 369 -9.31 12.60 -12.18
C TYR A 369 -7.91 12.15 -11.84
N GLY A 370 -7.01 13.11 -11.64
CA GLY A 370 -5.67 12.80 -11.23
C GLY A 370 -4.70 13.94 -11.43
N LEU A 371 -3.41 13.59 -11.37
CA LEU A 371 -2.32 14.53 -11.58
C LEU A 371 -1.12 13.85 -12.22
N VAL A 372 -0.30 14.65 -12.89
CA VAL A 372 1.07 14.31 -13.24
C VAL A 372 2.02 15.39 -12.75
N MET A 373 3.17 14.98 -12.26
CA MET A 373 4.29 15.84 -11.92
C MET A 373 5.42 15.52 -12.89
N ASN A 374 5.80 16.48 -13.74
CA ASN A 374 6.73 16.24 -14.84
C ASN A 374 8.18 16.59 -14.53
N ASP A 375 8.43 17.55 -13.64
CA ASP A 375 9.76 18.08 -13.36
C ASP A 375 9.71 18.91 -12.06
N ILE A 376 10.86 19.25 -11.50
CA ILE A 376 11.04 20.24 -10.44
C ILE A 376 11.96 21.34 -10.96
N VAL A 377 11.41 22.54 -11.14
CA VAL A 377 12.18 23.68 -11.66
C VAL A 377 12.49 24.69 -10.56
N ASN A 378 13.68 25.29 -10.62
CA ASN A 378 14.04 26.35 -9.69
C ASN A 378 13.26 27.63 -10.05
N ALA A 379 12.30 28.02 -9.20
CA ALA A 379 11.50 29.22 -9.37
C ALA A 379 12.13 30.48 -8.75
N GLY A 380 13.41 30.41 -8.38
CA GLY A 380 14.18 31.49 -7.76
C GLY A 380 14.29 31.31 -6.26
N MET A 381 13.19 31.47 -5.52
CA MET A 381 13.20 31.40 -4.05
C MET A 381 13.09 29.98 -3.50
N PHE A 382 12.42 29.11 -4.24
CA PHE A 382 12.24 27.71 -3.89
C PHE A 382 11.95 26.89 -5.17
N PRO A 383 12.31 25.60 -5.18
CA PRO A 383 11.95 24.71 -6.27
C PRO A 383 10.44 24.47 -6.32
N LEU A 384 9.89 24.47 -7.54
CA LEU A 384 8.47 24.25 -7.79
C LEU A 384 8.28 23.04 -8.71
N PRO A 385 7.45 22.06 -8.31
CA PRO A 385 7.10 20.96 -9.18
C PRO A 385 6.20 21.47 -10.32
N LYS A 386 6.50 21.09 -11.57
CA LYS A 386 5.60 21.28 -12.71
C LYS A 386 4.50 20.21 -12.65
N VAL A 387 3.29 20.63 -12.28
CA VAL A 387 2.13 19.75 -12.06
C VAL A 387 1.03 20.07 -13.04
N ILE A 388 0.38 19.03 -13.56
CA ILE A 388 -0.89 19.11 -14.29
C ILE A 388 -1.92 18.31 -13.49
N PHE A 389 -2.99 18.96 -13.04
CA PHE A 389 -4.21 18.32 -12.58
C PHE A 389 -5.15 18.15 -13.75
N PHE A 390 -5.87 17.04 -13.77
CA PHE A 390 -6.85 16.77 -14.81
C PHE A 390 -8.13 16.20 -14.23
N LEU A 391 -9.22 16.51 -14.91
CA LEU A 391 -10.57 16.16 -14.50
C LEU A 391 -11.42 15.88 -15.72
N GLN A 392 -12.05 14.72 -15.76
CA GLN A 392 -12.96 14.37 -16.84
C GLN A 392 -14.21 15.25 -16.80
N ILE A 393 -14.71 15.57 -17.99
CA ILE A 393 -15.90 16.37 -18.21
C ILE A 393 -16.95 15.52 -18.91
N ARG A 394 -18.17 15.55 -18.39
CA ARG A 394 -19.38 14.94 -18.98
C ARG A 394 -20.30 16.00 -19.58
N ASP A 395 -20.44 17.15 -18.93
CA ASP A 395 -21.20 18.30 -19.44
C ASP A 395 -20.26 19.44 -19.79
N HIS A 396 -19.90 19.52 -21.07
CA HIS A 396 -19.00 20.55 -21.59
C HIS A 396 -19.55 21.97 -21.40
N LYS A 397 -20.87 22.16 -21.41
CA LYS A 397 -21.48 23.48 -21.23
C LYS A 397 -21.31 23.97 -19.81
N ILE A 398 -21.56 23.11 -18.81
CA ILE A 398 -21.34 23.46 -17.41
C ILE A 398 -19.85 23.63 -17.12
N ALA A 399 -18.98 22.78 -17.67
CA ALA A 399 -17.53 22.92 -17.51
C ALA A 399 -16.99 24.25 -18.08
N GLN A 400 -17.46 24.65 -19.27
CA GLN A 400 -17.12 25.94 -19.86
C GLN A 400 -17.59 27.10 -18.97
N GLN A 401 -18.82 27.03 -18.46
CA GLN A 401 -19.33 28.04 -17.52
C GLN A 401 -18.49 28.11 -16.24
N LEU A 402 -18.09 26.97 -15.68
CA LEU A 402 -17.22 26.89 -14.51
C LEU A 402 -15.86 27.55 -14.79
N MET A 403 -15.22 27.19 -15.90
CA MET A 403 -13.94 27.77 -16.33
C MET A 403 -14.04 29.28 -16.49
N ASP A 404 -15.08 29.78 -17.16
CA ASP A 404 -15.28 31.23 -17.37
C ASP A 404 -15.52 31.97 -16.05
N ARG A 405 -16.18 31.35 -15.08
CA ARG A 405 -16.37 31.92 -13.73
C ARG A 405 -15.07 31.98 -12.95
N VAL A 406 -14.26 30.92 -12.99
CA VAL A 406 -12.94 30.87 -12.36
C VAL A 406 -12.03 31.95 -12.96
N ARG A 407 -11.97 32.04 -14.31
CA ARG A 407 -11.23 33.07 -15.04
C ARG A 407 -11.62 34.48 -14.60
N LYS A 408 -12.92 34.77 -14.58
CA LYS A 408 -13.45 36.06 -14.13
C LYS A 408 -13.04 36.36 -12.68
N LYS A 409 -13.12 35.38 -11.79
CA LYS A 409 -12.72 35.54 -10.38
C LYS A 409 -11.22 35.80 -10.21
N ILE A 410 -10.37 35.14 -10.99
CA ILE A 410 -8.92 35.42 -10.98
C ILE A 410 -8.67 36.86 -11.45
N ALA A 411 -9.32 37.29 -12.54
CA ALA A 411 -9.21 38.66 -13.04
C ALA A 411 -9.71 39.71 -12.03
N GLU A 412 -10.83 39.44 -11.33
CA GLU A 412 -11.37 40.32 -10.27
C GLU A 412 -10.41 40.53 -9.10
N ARG A 413 -9.50 39.58 -8.82
CA ARG A 413 -8.48 39.73 -7.76
C ARG A 413 -7.30 40.62 -8.17
N GLY A 414 -7.10 40.87 -9.47
CA GLY A 414 -6.11 41.83 -9.97
C GLY A 414 -4.64 41.43 -9.79
N PHE A 415 -4.32 40.15 -9.51
CA PHE A 415 -2.94 39.70 -9.32
C PHE A 415 -2.10 39.70 -10.60
N ALA A 416 -2.72 39.37 -11.74
CA ALA A 416 -2.08 39.37 -13.06
C ALA A 416 -3.14 39.47 -14.16
N ALA A 417 -2.76 40.01 -15.31
CA ALA A 417 -3.62 40.05 -16.50
C ALA A 417 -3.79 38.63 -17.08
N GLU A 418 -5.02 38.28 -17.47
CA GLU A 418 -5.29 37.06 -18.23
C GLU A 418 -4.61 37.16 -19.59
N GLN A 419 -3.90 36.10 -19.95
CA GLN A 419 -3.36 35.89 -21.28
C GLN A 419 -4.01 34.65 -21.89
N SER A 420 -4.09 34.61 -23.21
CA SER A 420 -4.63 33.47 -23.95
C SER A 420 -3.67 33.03 -25.05
N LEU A 421 -3.68 31.73 -25.33
CA LEU A 421 -2.92 31.13 -26.41
C LEU A 421 -3.83 30.14 -27.14
N GLN A 422 -4.07 30.37 -28.43
CA GLN A 422 -4.77 29.43 -29.29
C GLN A 422 -3.83 28.29 -29.67
N VAL A 423 -4.21 27.05 -29.36
CA VAL A 423 -3.45 25.86 -29.73
C VAL A 423 -4.42 24.84 -30.34
N GLY A 424 -4.30 24.63 -31.65
CA GLY A 424 -5.29 23.84 -32.40
C GLY A 424 -6.70 24.44 -32.23
N LYS A 425 -7.66 23.61 -31.80
CA LYS A 425 -9.05 24.03 -31.53
C LYS A 425 -9.28 24.57 -30.12
N ASN A 426 -8.29 24.46 -29.23
CA ASN A 426 -8.44 24.78 -27.82
C ASN A 426 -7.77 26.12 -27.48
N VAL A 427 -8.26 26.79 -26.44
CA VAL A 427 -7.65 28.02 -25.90
C VAL A 427 -7.06 27.72 -24.53
N ILE A 428 -5.77 27.98 -24.37
CA ILE A 428 -5.10 27.96 -23.07
C ILE A 428 -5.19 29.36 -22.48
N TYR A 429 -5.73 29.47 -21.27
CA TYR A 429 -5.73 30.70 -20.48
C TYR A 429 -4.66 30.62 -19.40
N TYR A 430 -3.88 31.67 -19.20
CA TYR A 430 -2.79 31.68 -18.21
C TYR A 430 -2.52 33.06 -17.61
N TRP A 431 -1.87 33.08 -16.45
CA TRP A 431 -1.59 34.30 -15.69
C TRP A 431 -0.13 34.36 -15.26
N SER A 432 0.61 35.37 -15.71
CA SER A 432 2.02 35.57 -15.35
C SER A 432 2.15 36.28 -13.99
N ILE A 433 2.02 35.53 -12.89
CA ILE A 433 2.16 36.08 -11.52
C ILE A 433 3.62 36.40 -11.21
N LEU A 434 4.55 35.51 -11.56
CA LEU A 434 5.99 35.75 -11.50
C LEU A 434 6.66 35.39 -12.85
N PRO A 435 7.91 35.82 -13.10
CA PRO A 435 8.58 35.61 -14.39
C PRO A 435 8.79 34.14 -14.75
N ASN A 436 8.90 33.24 -13.76
CA ASN A 436 9.11 31.82 -14.01
C ASN A 436 7.81 31.14 -14.44
N GLU A 437 7.88 30.34 -15.50
CA GLU A 437 6.72 29.62 -16.03
C GLU A 437 6.00 28.74 -14.99
N ALA A 438 6.73 28.07 -14.08
CA ALA A 438 6.15 27.20 -13.05
C ALA A 438 5.29 27.94 -11.99
N THR A 439 5.26 29.27 -12.07
CA THR A 439 4.43 30.14 -11.22
C THR A 439 3.24 30.71 -11.98
N GLN A 440 3.00 30.26 -13.22
CA GLN A 440 1.95 30.76 -14.08
C GLN A 440 0.82 29.75 -14.14
N PRO A 441 -0.25 29.92 -13.34
CA PRO A 441 -1.42 29.07 -13.46
C PRO A 441 -1.92 29.11 -14.89
N ALA A 442 -2.31 27.95 -15.40
CA ALA A 442 -2.82 27.77 -16.74
C ALA A 442 -4.00 26.80 -16.74
N LEU A 443 -4.99 27.07 -17.59
CA LEU A 443 -6.22 26.30 -17.71
C LEU A 443 -6.49 26.02 -19.19
N VAL A 444 -6.90 24.79 -19.50
CA VAL A 444 -7.47 24.46 -20.81
C VAL A 444 -8.62 23.47 -20.67
N LEU A 445 -9.72 23.76 -21.36
CA LEU A 445 -10.84 22.85 -21.52
C LEU A 445 -10.76 22.19 -22.90
N THR A 446 -10.77 20.86 -22.91
CA THR A 446 -10.88 20.02 -24.11
C THR A 446 -12.26 19.35 -24.14
N ASP A 447 -12.57 18.60 -25.20
CA ASP A 447 -13.86 17.92 -25.34
C ASP A 447 -14.21 17.04 -24.10
N ASN A 448 -13.22 16.33 -23.56
CA ASN A 448 -13.44 15.31 -22.53
C ASN A 448 -12.80 15.63 -21.17
N MET A 449 -11.91 16.63 -21.09
CA MET A 449 -11.08 16.87 -19.93
C MET A 449 -10.87 18.37 -19.70
N LEU A 450 -10.88 18.78 -18.43
CA LEU A 450 -10.36 20.04 -17.94
C LEU A 450 -8.97 19.80 -17.36
N TYR A 451 -7.99 20.60 -17.80
CA TYR A 451 -6.62 20.56 -17.30
C TYR A 451 -6.27 21.87 -16.60
N ILE A 452 -5.59 21.74 -15.46
CA ILE A 452 -5.07 22.85 -14.67
C ILE A 452 -3.58 22.59 -14.46
N ALA A 453 -2.74 23.52 -14.85
CA ALA A 453 -1.30 23.40 -14.66
C ALA A 453 -0.74 24.65 -14.01
N ASN A 454 0.46 24.53 -13.43
CA ASN A 454 1.24 25.69 -13.00
C ASN A 454 2.24 26.13 -14.08
N GLY A 455 1.95 25.94 -15.36
CA GLY A 455 2.75 26.44 -16.48
C GLY A 455 2.08 26.09 -17.81
N LYS A 456 2.10 27.03 -18.76
CA LYS A 456 1.37 26.85 -20.02
C LYS A 456 1.97 25.80 -20.96
N SER A 457 3.30 25.66 -21.01
CA SER A 457 3.96 24.69 -21.91
C SER A 457 3.51 23.26 -21.66
N SER A 458 3.25 22.92 -20.39
CA SER A 458 2.71 21.63 -19.97
C SER A 458 1.35 21.30 -20.61
N LEU A 459 0.60 22.32 -21.06
CA LEU A 459 -0.72 22.18 -21.67
C LEU A 459 -0.71 22.30 -23.20
N GLU A 460 0.37 22.80 -23.81
CA GLU A 460 0.43 23.05 -25.26
C GLU A 460 0.34 21.75 -26.08
N SER A 461 1.10 20.71 -25.70
CA SER A 461 1.08 19.42 -26.39
C SER A 461 -0.30 18.74 -26.30
N LEU A 462 -0.98 18.89 -25.16
CA LEU A 462 -2.34 18.38 -24.92
C LEU A 462 -3.37 19.14 -25.75
N ALA A 463 -3.29 20.46 -25.74
CA ALA A 463 -4.21 21.33 -26.45
C ALA A 463 -4.09 21.17 -27.97
N ALA A 464 -2.92 20.83 -28.49
CA ALA A 464 -2.70 20.58 -29.91
C ALA A 464 -3.45 19.35 -30.44
N GLY A 465 -3.79 18.38 -29.59
CA GLY A 465 -4.56 17.19 -29.97
C GLY A 465 -3.82 16.20 -30.87
N ASN A 466 -2.49 16.32 -30.98
CA ASN A 466 -1.67 15.49 -31.87
C ASN A 466 -1.31 14.12 -31.28
N VAL A 467 -1.73 13.83 -30.04
CA VAL A 467 -1.42 12.59 -29.31
C VAL A 467 -2.72 11.95 -28.84
N SER A 468 -2.84 10.63 -29.03
CA SER A 468 -3.96 9.85 -28.50
C SER A 468 -3.94 9.93 -26.99
N GLN A 469 -4.97 10.53 -26.39
CA GLN A 469 -5.00 10.78 -24.95
C GLN A 469 -4.98 9.51 -24.09
N ASP A 470 -5.47 8.41 -24.68
CA ASP A 470 -5.69 7.10 -24.07
C ASP A 470 -4.54 6.10 -24.26
N LYS A 471 -3.39 6.54 -24.78
CA LYS A 471 -2.23 5.66 -25.01
C LYS A 471 -1.02 6.12 -24.24
N LEU A 472 -0.26 5.15 -23.74
CA LEU A 472 1.04 5.40 -23.15
C LEU A 472 2.02 5.84 -24.25
N PRO A 473 2.77 6.93 -24.06
CA PRO A 473 3.87 7.31 -24.95
C PRO A 473 4.91 6.18 -25.07
N ALA A 474 5.41 5.95 -26.29
CA ALA A 474 6.31 4.82 -26.57
C ALA A 474 7.61 4.85 -25.74
N ASP A 475 8.17 6.04 -25.51
CA ASP A 475 9.37 6.23 -24.70
C ASP A 475 9.15 5.91 -23.21
N MET A 476 7.92 6.11 -22.71
CA MET A 476 7.55 5.69 -21.38
C MET A 476 7.23 4.19 -21.33
N ALA A 477 6.65 3.63 -22.38
CA ALA A 477 6.44 2.19 -22.51
C ALA A 477 7.78 1.42 -22.43
N ASP A 478 8.82 1.91 -23.12
CA ASP A 478 10.17 1.36 -23.04
C ASP A 478 10.76 1.45 -21.63
N THR A 479 10.44 2.51 -20.89
CA THR A 479 10.92 2.72 -19.51
C THR A 479 10.24 1.76 -18.52
N LEU A 480 8.94 1.52 -18.67
CA LEU A 480 8.18 0.64 -17.78
C LEU A 480 8.39 -0.84 -18.11
N GLY A 481 8.67 -1.17 -19.37
CA GLY A 481 8.75 -2.55 -19.82
C GLY A 481 7.37 -3.20 -20.01
N PRO A 482 7.30 -4.29 -20.78
CA PRO A 482 6.04 -4.81 -21.33
C PRO A 482 5.03 -5.26 -20.28
N ALA A 483 5.49 -5.81 -19.16
CA ALA A 483 4.62 -6.29 -18.10
C ALA A 483 3.92 -5.15 -17.34
N LEU A 484 4.62 -4.04 -17.09
CA LEU A 484 4.03 -2.86 -16.45
C LEU A 484 3.15 -2.06 -17.42
N VAL A 485 3.56 -1.95 -18.69
CA VAL A 485 2.74 -1.32 -19.74
C VAL A 485 1.35 -1.93 -19.77
N LYS A 486 1.26 -3.27 -19.82
CA LYS A 486 -0.02 -3.97 -19.82
C LYS A 486 -0.86 -3.62 -18.59
N ASN A 487 -0.28 -3.66 -17.39
CA ASN A 487 -1.01 -3.36 -16.15
C ASN A 487 -1.54 -1.91 -16.12
N VAL A 488 -0.76 -0.96 -16.64
CA VAL A 488 -1.11 0.46 -16.69
C VAL A 488 -2.19 0.74 -17.74
N GLU A 489 -2.11 0.09 -18.91
CA GLU A 489 -3.11 0.23 -19.98
C GLU A 489 -4.43 -0.49 -19.65
N ASP A 490 -4.37 -1.65 -19.00
CA ASP A 490 -5.55 -2.44 -18.61
C ASP A 490 -6.22 -1.91 -17.31
N GLY A 491 -5.59 -0.96 -16.61
CA GLY A 491 -6.09 -0.40 -15.36
C GLY A 491 -7.39 0.38 -15.57
N ASN A 492 -8.48 -0.06 -14.94
CA ASN A 492 -9.80 0.56 -15.09
C ASN A 492 -10.30 1.30 -13.84
N TYR A 493 -9.58 1.20 -12.72
CA TYR A 493 -9.94 1.83 -11.44
C TYR A 493 -8.95 2.91 -11.00
N SER A 494 -7.67 2.53 -10.86
CA SER A 494 -6.62 3.46 -10.49
C SER A 494 -5.25 3.05 -11.02
N THR A 495 -4.39 4.04 -11.21
CA THR A 495 -2.99 3.88 -11.61
C THR A 495 -2.17 4.94 -10.89
N PHE A 496 -1.15 4.49 -10.18
CA PHE A 496 -0.14 5.33 -9.55
C PHE A 496 1.22 4.91 -10.07
N ILE A 497 2.03 5.87 -10.52
CA ILE A 497 3.42 5.65 -10.87
C ILE A 497 4.25 6.75 -10.22
N MET A 498 5.37 6.38 -9.61
CA MET A 498 6.37 7.30 -9.12
C MET A 498 7.75 6.83 -9.60
N ARG A 499 8.66 7.78 -9.81
CA ARG A 499 10.05 7.55 -10.16
C ARG A 499 10.98 8.07 -9.06
N PRO A 500 11.11 7.34 -7.92
CA PRO A 500 11.76 7.88 -6.73
C PRO A 500 13.20 8.32 -7.00
N ALA A 501 14.00 7.51 -7.71
CA ALA A 501 15.37 7.89 -8.04
C ALA A 501 15.46 9.18 -8.85
N ARG A 502 14.57 9.35 -9.83
CA ARG A 502 14.53 10.57 -10.64
C ARG A 502 14.04 11.77 -9.84
N LEU A 503 13.03 11.57 -8.98
CA LEU A 503 12.55 12.58 -8.04
C LEU A 503 13.65 13.03 -7.07
N ALA A 504 14.50 12.13 -6.60
CA ALA A 504 15.66 12.45 -5.77
C ALA A 504 16.79 13.16 -6.54
N ASP A 505 16.92 12.89 -7.84
CA ASP A 505 17.94 13.51 -8.70
C ASP A 505 17.50 14.92 -9.14
N GLU A 506 16.23 15.12 -9.52
CA GLU A 506 15.67 16.43 -9.92
C GLU A 506 15.25 17.28 -8.71
N GLY A 507 14.76 16.63 -7.66
CA GLY A 507 14.35 17.26 -6.41
C GLY A 507 15.44 17.33 -5.36
N GLY A 508 16.69 16.96 -5.66
CA GLY A 508 17.80 17.00 -4.71
C GLY A 508 17.92 18.36 -4.02
N ASP A 509 17.87 19.45 -4.79
CA ASP A 509 17.88 20.81 -4.26
C ASP A 509 16.60 21.17 -3.48
N ALA A 510 15.45 20.56 -3.82
CA ALA A 510 14.18 20.76 -3.13
C ALA A 510 14.10 20.03 -1.80
N VAL A 511 14.59 18.80 -1.77
CA VAL A 511 14.76 17.99 -0.56
C VAL A 511 15.82 18.65 0.32
N HIS A 512 16.94 19.09 -0.25
CA HIS A 512 17.96 19.86 0.45
C HIS A 512 17.41 21.18 1.02
N TRP A 513 16.56 21.89 0.26
CA TRP A 513 15.89 23.11 0.72
C TRP A 513 14.86 22.84 1.82
N LEU A 514 13.99 21.83 1.69
CA LEU A 514 13.00 21.43 2.69
C LEU A 514 13.68 20.96 3.99
N ILE A 515 14.68 20.09 3.87
CA ILE A 515 15.47 19.62 5.01
C ILE A 515 16.27 20.77 5.61
N GLY A 516 16.85 21.65 4.80
CA GLY A 516 17.56 22.85 5.23
C GLY A 516 16.65 23.83 5.98
N MET A 517 15.41 24.02 5.53
CA MET A 517 14.40 24.83 6.21
C MET A 517 14.01 24.22 7.56
N LEU A 518 13.71 22.92 7.58
CA LEU A 518 13.44 22.18 8.82
C LEU A 518 14.63 22.24 9.78
N ALA A 519 15.86 22.15 9.26
CA ALA A 519 17.09 22.22 10.02
C ALA A 519 17.38 23.62 10.56
N ALA A 520 17.04 24.68 9.81
CA ALA A 520 17.13 26.06 10.30
C ALA A 520 16.08 26.36 11.38
N GLU A 521 14.88 25.80 11.25
CA GLU A 521 13.79 25.95 12.23
C GLU A 521 14.05 25.15 13.52
N LYS A 522 14.68 23.97 13.41
CA LYS A 522 14.94 23.06 14.54
C LYS A 522 16.40 22.95 15.00
N GLY A 523 17.33 23.68 14.39
CA GLY A 523 18.77 23.66 14.72
C GLY A 523 19.50 22.34 14.43
N MET A 524 19.18 21.66 13.31
CA MET A 524 19.67 20.30 13.02
C MET A 524 20.90 20.25 12.09
N SER A 525 21.71 19.17 12.18
CA SER A 525 22.80 18.88 11.23
C SER A 525 22.36 17.98 10.07
N VAL A 526 22.54 18.44 8.84
CA VAL A 526 21.84 17.94 7.62
C VAL A 526 22.56 16.80 6.88
N GLY A 527 23.88 16.64 7.02
CA GLY A 527 24.70 15.94 6.01
C GLY A 527 24.57 14.41 5.89
N SER A 528 24.52 13.65 6.99
CA SER A 528 24.53 12.17 6.92
C SER A 528 23.15 11.57 6.67
N LEU A 529 22.09 12.23 7.14
CA LEU A 529 20.71 11.76 7.01
C LEU A 529 20.20 11.88 5.56
N GLU A 530 20.47 13.03 4.95
CA GLU A 530 20.12 13.30 3.55
C GLU A 530 20.76 12.25 2.63
N ALA A 531 22.01 11.86 2.89
CA ALA A 531 22.73 10.88 2.09
C ALA A 531 22.07 9.49 2.10
N GLU A 532 21.71 8.96 3.27
CA GLU A 532 21.12 7.60 3.36
C GLU A 532 19.66 7.57 2.88
N LEU A 533 18.86 8.60 3.18
CA LEU A 533 17.50 8.71 2.64
C LEU A 533 17.51 8.84 1.11
N LEU A 534 18.34 9.73 0.57
CA LEU A 534 18.47 9.86 -0.89
C LEU A 534 19.04 8.60 -1.51
N LYS A 535 19.94 7.86 -0.84
CA LYS A 535 20.45 6.58 -1.35
C LYS A 535 19.35 5.52 -1.41
N ALA A 536 18.50 5.40 -0.38
CA ALA A 536 17.35 4.50 -0.39
C ALA A 536 16.37 4.87 -1.51
N ILE A 537 16.01 6.15 -1.64
CA ILE A 537 15.12 6.65 -2.69
C ILE A 537 15.74 6.41 -4.09
N ARG A 538 17.05 6.69 -4.27
CA ARG A 538 17.80 6.47 -5.52
C ARG A 538 17.97 5.00 -5.90
N SER A 539 17.75 4.07 -4.96
CA SER A 539 17.79 2.64 -5.24
C SER A 539 16.55 2.13 -5.98
N ILE A 540 15.46 2.93 -6.02
CA ILE A 540 14.19 2.56 -6.63
C ILE A 540 13.97 3.40 -7.89
N ASP A 541 13.93 2.77 -9.06
CA ASP A 541 13.69 3.47 -10.33
C ASP A 541 12.21 3.77 -10.53
N VAL A 542 11.35 2.78 -10.31
CA VAL A 542 9.90 2.90 -10.52
C VAL A 542 9.14 2.24 -9.37
N ILE A 543 8.12 2.92 -8.86
CA ILE A 543 7.04 2.34 -8.06
C ILE A 543 5.77 2.50 -8.89
N ALA A 544 5.10 1.39 -9.20
CA ALA A 544 3.84 1.41 -9.94
C ALA A 544 2.77 0.60 -9.18
N ALA A 545 1.59 1.17 -8.98
CA ALA A 545 0.44 0.48 -8.43
C ALA A 545 -0.76 0.65 -9.37
N THR A 546 -1.37 -0.46 -9.78
CA THR A 546 -2.51 -0.47 -10.70
C THR A 546 -3.62 -1.34 -10.13
N SER A 547 -4.87 -0.92 -10.29
CA SER A 547 -6.04 -1.68 -9.86
C SER A 547 -7.02 -1.86 -11.00
N ASN A 548 -7.55 -3.08 -11.11
CA ASN A 548 -8.54 -3.48 -12.09
C ASN A 548 -9.73 -4.15 -11.39
N PHE A 549 -10.91 -3.59 -11.54
CA PHE A 549 -12.15 -4.13 -10.99
C PHE A 549 -12.90 -4.91 -12.06
N GLN A 550 -13.31 -6.12 -11.70
CA GLN A 550 -14.20 -6.97 -12.47
C GLN A 550 -15.48 -7.22 -11.69
N LYS A 551 -16.48 -7.84 -12.32
CA LYS A 551 -17.77 -8.05 -11.68
C LYS A 551 -17.68 -8.93 -10.42
N GLU A 552 -16.73 -9.85 -10.35
CA GLU A 552 -16.66 -10.86 -9.27
C GLU A 552 -15.40 -10.74 -8.40
N HIS A 553 -14.44 -9.92 -8.81
CA HIS A 553 -13.20 -9.69 -8.07
C HIS A 553 -12.56 -8.37 -8.48
N ALA A 554 -11.68 -7.85 -7.63
CA ALA A 554 -10.75 -6.78 -7.97
C ALA A 554 -9.32 -7.29 -7.84
N ASP A 555 -8.50 -6.98 -8.84
CA ASP A 555 -7.06 -7.26 -8.85
C ASP A 555 -6.28 -5.96 -8.63
N SER A 556 -5.25 -6.03 -7.80
CA SER A 556 -4.27 -4.95 -7.63
C SER A 556 -2.87 -5.49 -7.80
N VAL A 557 -2.01 -4.70 -8.44
CA VAL A 557 -0.59 -5.01 -8.60
C VAL A 557 0.23 -3.82 -8.14
N LEU A 558 1.16 -4.06 -7.22
CA LEU A 558 2.24 -3.13 -6.86
C LEU A 558 3.55 -3.70 -7.40
N VAL A 559 4.30 -2.87 -8.12
CA VAL A 559 5.63 -3.21 -8.65
C VAL A 559 6.63 -2.17 -8.16
N ILE A 560 7.74 -2.65 -7.61
CA ILE A 560 8.90 -1.85 -7.24
C ILE A 560 10.06 -2.32 -8.11
N THR A 561 10.52 -1.46 -9.01
CA THR A 561 11.67 -1.73 -9.88
C THR A 561 12.93 -1.17 -9.22
N LEU A 562 13.87 -2.04 -8.89
CA LEU A 562 15.16 -1.66 -8.33
C LEU A 562 16.10 -1.18 -9.44
N LYS A 563 16.86 -0.12 -9.16
CA LYS A 563 17.90 0.38 -10.05
C LYS A 563 19.03 -0.64 -10.09
N ALA A 564 19.46 -1.06 -11.28
CA ALA A 564 20.57 -2.01 -11.43
C ALA A 564 21.83 -1.46 -10.74
N SER A 565 22.48 -2.25 -9.90
CA SER A 565 23.71 -1.83 -9.23
C SER A 565 24.81 -1.58 -10.26
N THR A 566 25.59 -0.51 -10.08
CA THR A 566 26.64 -0.09 -11.00
C THR A 566 27.70 -1.18 -11.25
N GLU A 567 27.80 -2.19 -10.38
CA GLU A 567 28.68 -3.35 -10.53
C GLU A 567 28.27 -4.30 -11.66
N GLN A 568 26.99 -4.32 -12.07
CA GLN A 568 26.52 -5.19 -13.16
C GLN A 568 26.88 -4.68 -14.56
N LYS A 569 27.28 -3.42 -14.73
CA LYS A 569 27.75 -2.90 -16.03
C LYS A 569 29.21 -3.28 -16.35
N LYS A 570 29.90 -3.99 -15.45
CA LYS A 570 31.31 -4.40 -15.59
C LYS A 570 31.52 -5.92 -15.71
N LYS A 571 30.47 -6.72 -15.86
CA LYS A 571 30.61 -8.15 -16.18
C LYS A 571 30.18 -8.46 -17.59
#